data_AF-A0A7K2M705-F1
#
_entry.id   AF-A0A7K2M705-F1
#
_cell.length_a   1.000
_cell.length_b   1.000
_cell.length_c   1.000
_cell.angle_alpha   90.00
_cell.angle_beta   90.00
_cell.angle_gamma   90.00
#
_symmetry.space_group_name_H-M   'P 1'
#
loop_
_entity.id
_entity.type
_entity.pdbx_description
1 polymer ?
#
loop_
_entity_poly.entity_id
_entity_poly.type
_entity_poly.pdbx_seq_one_letter_code
_entity_poly.pdbx_strand_id
1 'polypeptide(L)'
;AAAHLPGPRAVVRGVARPGLSFAGKRLMRAGVVLLGLSVGLGDVLGLGWETVAMVLGTVAATFAGTVWLGHRMGLPGDQPLLIATGYAICGASAIGAMSEVSDSEEEDVATAVALVTLCGTLAIVALPLLHRPLGLDATQFGRWVGAGVHDVGQVVATAQTAGPTALREAVLVKLMRVAMLAPLVAAVGLSLRRRRTGG
;
A
#
# COMPACT_ATOMS: atom_id res chain seq x y z
N ALA A 1 -0.98 3.94 -13.90
CA ALA A 1 0.02 4.00 -14.99
C ALA A 1 -0.60 3.99 -16.40
N ALA A 2 -1.41 2.99 -16.77
CA ALA A 2 -1.96 2.87 -18.14
C ALA A 2 -2.92 4.00 -18.57
N ALA A 3 -3.53 4.74 -17.65
CA ALA A 3 -4.45 5.83 -17.95
C ALA A 3 -3.79 7.13 -18.47
N HIS A 4 -2.46 7.23 -18.53
CA HIS A 4 -1.78 8.45 -18.98
C HIS A 4 -1.14 8.37 -20.38
N LEU A 5 -1.16 7.21 -21.03
CA LEU A 5 -0.75 7.10 -22.43
C LEU A 5 -1.88 7.59 -23.35
N PRO A 6 -1.59 8.35 -24.42
CA PRO A 6 -2.60 9.02 -25.25
C PRO A 6 -3.60 8.06 -25.94
N GLY A 7 -3.21 6.81 -26.21
CA GLY A 7 -4.08 5.77 -26.77
C GLY A 7 -5.08 5.13 -25.78
N PRO A 8 -4.63 4.56 -24.64
CA PRO A 8 -5.53 3.89 -23.69
C PRO A 8 -6.45 4.85 -22.91
N ARG A 9 -6.19 6.17 -22.92
CA ARG A 9 -7.06 7.16 -22.24
C ARG A 9 -8.53 7.07 -22.67
N ALA A 10 -8.80 6.95 -23.97
CA ALA A 10 -10.16 6.89 -24.50
C ALA A 10 -10.89 5.61 -24.09
N VAL A 11 -10.17 4.49 -24.04
CA VAL A 11 -10.72 3.18 -23.64
C VAL A 11 -10.95 3.13 -22.13
N VAL A 12 -9.98 3.61 -21.33
CA VAL A 12 -10.05 3.61 -19.86
C VAL A 12 -11.13 4.57 -19.34
N ARG A 13 -11.28 5.76 -19.92
CA ARG A 13 -12.32 6.73 -19.54
C ARG A 13 -13.68 6.49 -20.22
N GLY A 14 -13.70 5.77 -21.34
CA GLY A 14 -14.90 5.35 -22.06
C GLY A 14 -15.37 3.96 -21.64
N VAL A 15 -15.20 2.98 -22.52
CA VAL A 15 -15.82 1.64 -22.42
C VAL A 15 -15.37 0.85 -21.19
N ALA A 16 -14.14 1.02 -20.71
CA ALA A 16 -13.60 0.26 -19.58
C ALA A 16 -13.89 0.89 -18.20
N ARG A 17 -14.41 2.12 -18.14
CA ARG A 17 -14.69 2.83 -16.87
C ARG A 17 -15.64 2.05 -15.93
N PRO A 18 -16.74 1.44 -16.41
CA PRO A 18 -17.61 0.64 -15.54
C PRO A 18 -16.90 -0.59 -14.98
N GLY A 19 -16.06 -1.25 -15.80
CA GLY A 19 -15.26 -2.40 -15.39
C GLY A 19 -14.20 -2.06 -14.34
N LEU A 20 -13.48 -0.94 -14.52
CA LEU A 20 -12.54 -0.43 -13.51
C LEU A 20 -13.25 -0.09 -12.20
N SER A 21 -14.42 0.57 -12.26
CA SER A 21 -15.21 0.87 -11.06
C SER A 21 -15.68 -0.41 -10.36
N PHE A 22 -16.09 -1.44 -11.09
CA PHE A 22 -16.48 -2.73 -10.50
C PHE A 22 -15.29 -3.41 -9.82
N ALA A 23 -14.14 -3.44 -10.47
CA ALA A 23 -12.92 -4.02 -9.91
C ALA A 23 -12.44 -3.25 -8.67
N GLY A 24 -12.37 -1.92 -8.74
CA GLY A 24 -11.96 -1.04 -7.65
C GLY A 24 -12.90 -1.08 -6.44
N LYS A 25 -14.21 -1.19 -6.65
CA LYS A 25 -15.20 -1.13 -5.56
C LYS A 25 -15.57 -2.49 -5.00
N ARG A 26 -15.87 -3.46 -5.86
CA ARG A 26 -16.42 -4.76 -5.43
C ARG A 26 -15.34 -5.80 -5.31
N LEU A 27 -14.48 -5.93 -6.33
CA LEU A 27 -13.46 -6.97 -6.33
C LEU A 27 -12.36 -6.69 -5.30
N MET A 28 -11.93 -5.44 -5.14
CA MET A 28 -11.01 -5.06 -4.06
C MET A 28 -11.60 -5.30 -2.66
N ARG A 29 -12.85 -4.90 -2.40
CA ARG A 29 -13.49 -5.16 -1.10
C ARG A 29 -13.63 -6.65 -0.83
N ALA A 30 -14.06 -7.43 -1.81
CA ALA A 30 -14.11 -8.88 -1.71
C ALA A 30 -12.71 -9.46 -1.44
N GLY A 31 -11.68 -8.97 -2.13
CA GLY A 31 -10.29 -9.35 -1.93
C GLY A 31 -9.77 -9.03 -0.53
N VAL A 32 -10.09 -7.85 0.04
CA VAL A 32 -9.73 -7.50 1.41
C VAL A 32 -10.44 -8.40 2.42
N VAL A 33 -11.72 -8.70 2.21
CA VAL A 33 -12.48 -9.62 3.07
C VAL A 33 -11.92 -11.04 2.99
N LEU A 34 -11.70 -11.56 1.78
CA LEU A 34 -11.10 -12.87 1.54
C LEU A 34 -9.67 -12.96 2.09
N LEU A 35 -8.89 -11.89 1.98
CA LEU A 35 -7.56 -11.84 2.58
C LEU A 35 -7.65 -11.89 4.11
N GLY A 36 -8.61 -11.19 4.72
CA GLY A 36 -8.88 -11.30 6.15
C GLY A 36 -9.32 -12.70 6.58
N LEU A 37 -10.04 -13.43 5.73
CA LEU A 37 -10.41 -14.83 5.96
C LEU A 37 -9.25 -15.81 5.70
N SER A 38 -8.37 -15.48 4.74
CA SER A 38 -7.23 -16.31 4.34
C SER A 38 -6.03 -16.17 5.27
N VAL A 39 -5.85 -15.00 5.90
CA VAL A 39 -4.92 -14.83 7.01
C VAL A 39 -5.55 -15.51 8.22
N GLY A 40 -5.30 -16.82 8.35
CA GLY A 40 -5.77 -17.59 9.48
C GLY A 40 -5.19 -17.02 10.79
N LEU A 41 -6.00 -16.98 11.85
CA LEU A 41 -5.53 -16.66 13.21
C LEU A 41 -4.28 -17.46 13.59
N GLY A 42 -4.15 -18.70 13.09
CA GLY A 42 -2.97 -19.55 13.30
C GLY A 42 -1.66 -19.04 12.68
N ASP A 43 -1.70 -18.43 11.49
CA ASP A 43 -0.49 -17.87 10.85
C ASP A 43 -0.02 -16.60 11.58
N VAL A 44 -0.96 -15.77 12.04
CA VAL A 44 -0.68 -14.57 12.84
C VAL A 44 -0.16 -14.94 14.24
N LEU A 45 -0.75 -15.96 14.87
CA LEU A 45 -0.31 -16.47 16.17
C LEU A 45 1.07 -17.16 16.08
N GLY A 46 1.36 -17.85 14.96
CA GLY A 46 2.66 -18.49 14.72
C GLY A 46 3.81 -17.53 14.42
N LEU A 47 3.52 -16.30 13.96
CA LEU A 47 4.50 -15.23 13.68
C LEU A 47 5.04 -14.52 14.93
N GLY A 48 4.39 -14.74 16.08
CA GLY A 48 4.69 -14.05 17.32
C GLY A 48 4.18 -12.60 17.34
N TRP A 49 3.93 -12.10 18.55
CA TRP A 49 3.43 -10.74 18.77
C TRP A 49 4.38 -9.66 18.21
N GLU A 50 5.67 -9.98 18.12
CA GLU A 50 6.73 -9.08 17.64
C GLU A 50 6.50 -8.64 16.19
N THR A 51 6.13 -9.57 15.30
CA THR A 51 5.91 -9.25 13.89
C THR A 51 4.66 -8.38 13.72
N VAL A 52 3.61 -8.67 14.50
CA VAL A 52 2.39 -7.85 14.52
C VAL A 52 2.68 -6.44 15.01
N ALA A 53 3.43 -6.30 16.11
CA ALA A 53 3.82 -5.00 16.65
C ALA A 53 4.69 -4.21 15.66
N MET A 54 5.62 -4.88 14.98
CA MET A 54 6.44 -4.29 13.91
C MET A 54 5.57 -3.79 12.76
N VAL A 55 4.59 -4.57 12.29
CA VAL A 55 3.67 -4.15 11.22
C VAL A 55 2.81 -2.96 11.65
N LEU A 56 2.20 -3.01 12.83
CA LEU A 56 1.39 -1.89 13.34
C LEU A 56 2.24 -0.63 13.48
N GLY A 57 3.44 -0.75 14.07
CA GLY A 57 4.37 0.35 14.25
C GLY A 57 4.84 0.95 12.94
N THR A 58 5.23 0.11 11.97
CA THR A 58 5.67 0.58 10.64
C THR A 58 4.54 1.23 9.87
N VAL A 59 3.33 0.68 9.88
CA VAL A 59 2.16 1.30 9.22
C VAL A 59 1.83 2.64 9.87
N ALA A 60 1.76 2.70 11.19
CA ALA A 60 1.45 3.93 11.91
C ALA A 60 2.52 5.01 11.68
N ALA A 61 3.81 4.65 11.81
CA ALA A 61 4.92 5.56 11.60
C ALA A 61 5.00 6.04 10.15
N THR A 62 4.84 5.14 9.17
CA THR A 62 4.87 5.49 7.74
C THR A 62 3.69 6.39 7.39
N PHE A 63 2.49 6.06 7.85
CA PHE A 63 1.30 6.87 7.59
C PHE A 63 1.43 8.26 8.21
N ALA A 64 1.64 8.33 9.53
CA ALA A 64 1.73 9.60 10.25
C ALA A 64 2.90 10.45 9.77
N GLY A 65 4.08 9.83 9.58
CA GLY A 65 5.28 10.49 9.09
C GLY A 65 5.11 11.05 7.68
N THR A 66 4.48 10.29 6.78
CA THR A 66 4.26 10.74 5.39
C THR A 66 3.19 11.83 5.32
N VAL A 67 2.11 11.75 6.09
CA VAL A 67 1.11 12.85 6.19
C VAL A 67 1.77 14.11 6.73
N TRP A 68 2.53 14.00 7.81
CA TRP A 68 3.23 15.11 8.43
C TRP A 68 4.24 15.75 7.47
N LEU A 69 5.07 14.94 6.82
CA LEU A 69 6.05 15.41 5.86
C LEU A 69 5.37 16.07 4.66
N GLY A 70 4.27 15.49 4.16
CA GLY A 70 3.54 16.02 3.02
C GLY A 70 2.95 17.40 3.30
N HIS A 71 2.36 17.60 4.48
CA HIS A 71 1.92 18.92 4.92
C HIS A 71 3.08 19.89 5.13
N ARG A 72 4.21 19.43 5.66
CA ARG A 72 5.38 20.27 5.89
C ARG A 72 6.03 20.74 4.59
N MET A 73 5.97 19.91 3.55
CA MET A 73 6.41 20.24 2.19
C MET A 73 5.38 21.08 1.42
N GLY A 74 4.19 21.31 1.99
CA GLY A 74 3.15 22.13 1.36
C GLY A 74 2.45 21.45 0.19
N LEU A 75 2.35 20.10 0.19
CA LEU A 75 1.61 19.41 -0.86
C LEU A 75 0.12 19.83 -0.82
N PRO A 76 -0.46 20.15 -1.98
CA PRO A 76 -1.84 20.62 -2.06
C PRO A 76 -2.83 19.46 -1.92
N GLY A 77 -4.10 19.82 -1.66
CA GLY A 77 -5.23 18.91 -1.73
C GLY A 77 -5.09 17.69 -0.83
N ASP A 78 -5.44 16.53 -1.40
CA ASP A 78 -5.45 15.25 -0.71
C ASP A 78 -4.15 14.45 -0.92
N GLN A 79 -3.16 15.01 -1.64
CA GLN A 79 -1.90 14.33 -1.94
C GLN A 79 -1.19 13.77 -0.69
N PRO A 80 -1.06 14.52 0.44
CA PRO A 80 -0.44 13.97 1.65
C PRO A 80 -1.14 12.69 2.15
N LEU A 81 -2.47 12.69 2.13
CA LEU A 81 -3.28 11.54 2.59
C LEU A 81 -3.14 10.36 1.64
N LEU A 82 -3.23 10.60 0.33
CA LEU A 82 -3.15 9.56 -0.69
C LEU A 82 -1.75 8.92 -0.71
N ILE A 83 -0.69 9.74 -0.73
CA ILE A 83 0.70 9.26 -0.71
C ILE A 83 0.95 8.46 0.57
N ALA A 84 0.56 8.98 1.74
CA ALA A 84 0.73 8.28 3.01
C ALA A 84 0.00 6.93 3.02
N THR A 85 -1.22 6.87 2.49
CA THR A 85 -1.98 5.62 2.40
C THR A 85 -1.31 4.62 1.47
N GLY A 86 -0.83 5.09 0.31
CA GLY A 86 -0.09 4.27 -0.64
C GLY A 86 1.20 3.70 -0.04
N TYR A 87 1.99 4.54 0.63
CA TYR A 87 3.25 4.12 1.25
C TYR A 87 3.04 3.17 2.43
N ALA A 88 2.05 3.41 3.26
CA ALA A 88 1.83 2.63 4.47
C ALA A 88 1.30 1.21 4.19
N ILE A 89 0.49 1.01 3.14
CA ILE A 89 -0.23 -0.26 2.91
C ILE A 89 0.36 -1.05 1.72
N CYS A 90 -0.12 -0.78 0.50
CA CYS A 90 0.19 -1.57 -0.68
C CYS A 90 0.18 -0.77 -2.00
N GLY A 91 0.40 0.54 -1.91
CA GLY A 91 0.60 1.39 -3.06
C GLY A 91 -0.69 1.79 -3.79
N ALA A 92 -0.75 1.56 -5.10
CA ALA A 92 -1.76 2.17 -5.97
C ALA A 92 -3.21 1.73 -5.66
N SER A 93 -3.40 0.49 -5.24
CA SER A 93 -4.72 -0.02 -4.84
C SER A 93 -5.23 0.63 -3.55
N ALA A 94 -4.33 0.85 -2.58
CA ALA A 94 -4.64 1.57 -1.35
C ALA A 94 -4.98 3.04 -1.64
N ILE A 95 -4.25 3.69 -2.56
CA ILE A 95 -4.57 5.05 -3.03
C ILE A 95 -5.97 5.09 -3.64
N GLY A 96 -6.30 4.16 -4.53
CA GLY A 96 -7.63 4.12 -5.16
C GLY A 96 -8.77 3.91 -4.15
N ALA A 97 -8.56 3.05 -3.15
CA ALA A 97 -9.55 2.86 -2.09
C ALA A 97 -9.71 4.12 -1.23
N MET A 98 -8.62 4.83 -0.92
CA MET A 98 -8.67 6.05 -0.12
C MET A 98 -9.26 7.22 -0.88
N SER A 99 -8.95 7.38 -2.17
CA SER A 99 -9.48 8.46 -2.99
C SER A 99 -11.00 8.40 -3.12
N GLU A 100 -11.59 7.20 -3.16
CA GLU A 100 -13.04 7.04 -3.12
C GLU A 100 -13.66 7.48 -1.78
N VAL A 101 -12.94 7.32 -0.67
CA VAL A 101 -13.42 7.70 0.67
C VAL A 101 -13.23 9.19 0.95
N SER A 102 -12.16 9.77 0.42
CA SER A 102 -11.85 11.20 0.56
C SER A 102 -12.52 12.08 -0.50
N ASP A 103 -13.03 11.49 -1.58
CA ASP A 103 -13.56 12.18 -2.76
C ASP A 103 -12.48 13.02 -3.47
N SER A 104 -11.27 12.44 -3.60
CA SER A 104 -10.10 13.13 -4.13
C SER A 104 -10.13 13.28 -5.65
N GLU A 105 -9.50 14.34 -6.12
CA GLU A 105 -9.37 14.64 -7.55
C GLU A 105 -8.45 13.65 -8.27
N GLU A 106 -8.73 13.38 -9.56
CA GLU A 106 -7.94 12.43 -10.36
C GLU A 106 -6.45 12.82 -10.47
N GLU A 107 -6.13 14.12 -10.40
CA GLU A 107 -4.76 14.63 -10.46
C GLU A 107 -3.95 14.26 -9.22
N ASP A 108 -4.54 14.38 -8.04
CA ASP A 108 -3.91 13.97 -6.77
C ASP A 108 -3.69 12.46 -6.73
N VAL A 109 -4.67 11.69 -7.21
CA VAL A 109 -4.57 10.23 -7.34
C VAL A 109 -3.44 9.84 -8.30
N ALA A 110 -3.37 10.47 -9.46
CA ALA A 110 -2.34 10.20 -10.46
C ALA A 110 -0.95 10.49 -9.91
N THR A 111 -0.77 11.62 -9.24
CA THR A 111 0.49 12.05 -8.62
C THR A 111 0.92 11.06 -7.54
N ALA A 112 0.01 10.69 -6.64
CA ALA A 112 0.30 9.72 -5.59
C ALA A 112 0.70 8.35 -6.14
N VAL A 113 -0.02 7.85 -7.16
CA VAL A 113 0.30 6.57 -7.81
C VAL A 113 1.66 6.64 -8.48
N ALA A 114 1.98 7.73 -9.18
CA ALA A 114 3.27 7.90 -9.85
C ALA A 114 4.44 7.85 -8.84
N LEU A 115 4.34 8.59 -7.73
CA LEU A 115 5.38 8.63 -6.69
C LEU A 115 5.60 7.27 -6.03
N VAL A 116 4.51 6.58 -5.67
CA VAL A 116 4.56 5.24 -5.09
C VAL A 116 5.18 4.25 -6.06
N THR A 117 4.76 4.25 -7.33
CA THR A 117 5.29 3.34 -8.35
C THR A 117 6.78 3.59 -8.58
N LEU A 118 7.20 4.85 -8.65
CA LEU A 118 8.61 5.20 -8.81
C LEU A 118 9.46 4.68 -7.64
N CYS A 119 9.03 4.97 -6.40
CA CYS A 119 9.74 4.52 -5.20
C CYS A 119 9.76 2.98 -5.09
N GLY A 120 8.63 2.32 -5.33
CA GLY A 120 8.54 0.86 -5.33
C GLY A 120 9.43 0.22 -6.40
N THR A 121 9.52 0.82 -7.58
CA THR A 121 10.39 0.32 -8.66
C THR A 121 11.87 0.49 -8.30
N LEU A 122 12.24 1.62 -7.70
CA LEU A 122 13.58 1.84 -7.14
C LEU A 122 13.94 0.79 -6.09
N ALA A 123 12.98 0.42 -5.23
CA ALA A 123 13.20 -0.56 -4.16
C ALA A 123 13.55 -1.97 -4.69
N ILE A 124 13.05 -2.35 -5.87
CA ILE A 124 13.37 -3.65 -6.51
C ILE A 124 14.88 -3.80 -6.75
N VAL A 125 15.56 -2.71 -7.09
CA VAL A 125 17.00 -2.71 -7.35
C VAL A 125 17.77 -2.38 -6.08
N ALA A 126 17.31 -1.39 -5.31
CA ALA A 126 18.02 -0.90 -4.14
C ALA A 126 18.10 -1.96 -3.02
N LEU A 127 16.99 -2.64 -2.70
CA LEU A 127 16.97 -3.56 -1.56
C LEU A 127 17.90 -4.77 -1.74
N PRO A 128 17.90 -5.49 -2.89
CA PRO A 128 18.82 -6.61 -3.09
C PRO A 128 20.29 -6.17 -3.05
N LEU A 129 20.61 -4.98 -3.55
CA LEU A 129 21.97 -4.42 -3.48
C LEU A 129 22.38 -4.11 -2.03
N LEU A 130 21.44 -3.69 -1.18
CA LEU A 130 21.68 -3.41 0.23
C LEU A 130 21.66 -4.66 1.12
N HIS A 131 21.20 -5.81 0.62
CA HIS A 131 21.11 -7.05 1.39
C HIS A 131 22.47 -7.45 1.98
N ARG A 132 23.50 -7.62 1.13
CA ARG A 132 24.83 -8.05 1.59
C ARG A 132 25.56 -7.01 2.44
N PRO A 133 25.62 -5.72 2.06
CA PRO A 133 26.29 -4.69 2.87
C PRO A 133 25.72 -4.55 4.29
N LEU A 134 24.43 -4.79 4.47
CA LEU A 134 23.77 -4.73 5.77
C LEU A 134 23.86 -6.05 6.57
N GLY A 135 24.40 -7.11 5.96
CA GLY A 135 24.56 -8.41 6.63
C GLY A 135 23.25 -9.06 7.08
N LEU A 136 22.13 -8.74 6.43
CA LEU A 136 20.81 -9.22 6.84
C LEU A 136 20.67 -10.71 6.54
N ASP A 137 20.11 -11.46 7.48
CA ASP A 137 19.68 -12.83 7.20
C ASP A 137 18.43 -12.84 6.28
N ALA A 138 18.04 -14.03 5.80
CA ALA A 138 16.91 -14.17 4.88
C ALA A 138 15.58 -13.70 5.49
N THR A 139 15.37 -13.91 6.79
CA THR A 139 14.15 -13.52 7.49
C THR A 139 14.08 -12.01 7.65
N GLN A 140 15.16 -11.39 8.09
CA GLN A 140 15.30 -9.93 8.23
C GLN A 140 15.14 -9.24 6.89
N PHE A 141 15.80 -9.73 5.84
CA PHE A 141 15.66 -9.19 4.50
C PHE A 141 14.23 -9.34 3.99
N GLY A 142 13.61 -10.51 4.17
CA GLY A 142 12.21 -10.75 3.81
C GLY A 142 11.27 -9.76 4.49
N ARG A 143 11.38 -9.61 5.82
CA ARG A 143 10.56 -8.65 6.58
C ARG A 143 10.78 -7.22 6.12
N TRP A 144 12.02 -6.82 5.84
CA TRP A 144 12.32 -5.49 5.35
C TRP A 144 11.74 -5.23 3.95
N VAL A 145 11.84 -6.20 3.04
CA VAL A 145 11.22 -6.12 1.71
C VAL A 145 9.69 -6.04 1.82
N GLY A 146 9.07 -6.87 2.67
CA GLY A 146 7.62 -6.82 2.90
C GLY A 146 7.14 -5.50 3.51
N ALA A 147 7.96 -4.88 4.36
CA ALA A 147 7.69 -3.59 4.98
C ALA A 147 7.98 -2.40 4.05
N GLY A 148 8.97 -2.49 3.16
CA GLY A 148 9.45 -1.37 2.35
C GLY A 148 8.94 -1.32 0.91
N VAL A 149 8.70 -2.46 0.28
CA VAL A 149 8.23 -2.50 -1.12
C VAL A 149 6.72 -2.34 -1.16
N HIS A 150 6.21 -1.53 -2.08
CA HIS A 150 4.81 -1.10 -2.08
C HIS A 150 3.87 -2.10 -2.77
N ASP A 151 4.26 -2.71 -3.89
CA ASP A 151 3.42 -3.64 -4.64
C ASP A 151 3.78 -5.13 -4.36
N VAL A 152 2.79 -6.01 -4.40
CA VAL A 152 2.98 -7.45 -4.11
C VAL A 152 3.88 -8.13 -5.15
N GLY A 153 3.71 -7.80 -6.44
CA GLY A 153 4.57 -8.35 -7.49
C GLY A 153 6.01 -7.92 -7.33
N GLN A 154 6.23 -6.66 -6.94
CA GLN A 154 7.56 -6.13 -6.63
C GLN A 154 8.17 -6.80 -5.39
N VAL A 155 7.36 -7.07 -4.35
CA VAL A 155 7.80 -7.83 -3.17
C VAL A 155 8.31 -9.20 -3.57
N VAL A 156 7.54 -9.95 -4.36
CA VAL A 156 7.92 -11.29 -4.83
C VAL A 156 9.21 -11.22 -5.64
N ALA A 157 9.29 -10.30 -6.61
CA ALA A 157 10.45 -10.13 -7.48
C ALA A 157 11.73 -9.81 -6.69
N THR A 158 11.61 -9.05 -5.61
CA THR A 158 12.74 -8.61 -4.77
C THR A 158 13.14 -9.69 -3.77
N ALA A 159 12.19 -10.23 -3.01
CA ALA A 159 12.44 -11.15 -1.91
C ALA A 159 12.94 -12.52 -2.39
N GLN A 160 12.50 -12.99 -3.55
CA GLN A 160 12.94 -14.27 -4.12
C GLN A 160 14.47 -14.32 -4.35
N THR A 161 15.12 -13.17 -4.51
CA THR A 161 16.58 -13.09 -4.68
C THR A 161 17.36 -13.57 -3.45
N ALA A 162 16.73 -13.57 -2.29
CA ALA A 162 17.28 -14.04 -1.01
C ALA A 162 16.72 -15.41 -0.57
N GLY A 163 16.00 -16.11 -1.47
CA GLY A 163 15.52 -17.47 -1.27
C GLY A 163 14.10 -17.61 -0.67
N PRO A 164 13.62 -18.86 -0.50
CA PRO A 164 12.23 -19.15 -0.14
C PRO A 164 11.80 -18.59 1.21
N THR A 165 12.70 -18.59 2.20
CA THR A 165 12.42 -18.06 3.54
C THR A 165 12.15 -16.55 3.49
N ALA A 166 12.98 -15.79 2.78
CA ALA A 166 12.80 -14.36 2.60
C ALA A 166 11.48 -14.05 1.88
N LEU A 167 11.16 -14.81 0.82
CA LEU A 167 9.91 -14.66 0.10
C LEU A 167 8.69 -14.89 1.00
N ARG A 168 8.70 -15.96 1.80
CA ARG A 168 7.60 -16.26 2.74
C ARG A 168 7.40 -15.12 3.74
N GLU A 169 8.47 -14.67 4.39
CA GLU A 169 8.41 -13.58 5.38
C GLU A 169 7.94 -12.27 4.74
N ALA A 170 8.45 -11.94 3.55
CA ALA A 170 8.08 -10.71 2.83
C ALA A 170 6.60 -10.68 2.45
N VAL A 171 6.08 -11.80 1.92
CA VAL A 171 4.68 -11.94 1.56
C VAL A 171 3.81 -11.83 2.81
N LEU A 172 4.15 -12.52 3.90
CA LEU A 172 3.39 -12.44 5.15
C LEU A 172 3.30 -11.01 5.69
N VAL A 173 4.43 -10.32 5.81
CA VAL A 173 4.46 -8.91 6.25
C VAL A 173 3.62 -8.02 5.32
N LYS A 174 3.74 -8.20 4.00
CA LYS A 174 2.96 -7.44 3.02
C LYS A 174 1.45 -7.70 3.16
N LEU A 175 1.02 -8.94 3.33
CA LEU A 175 -0.39 -9.28 3.49
C LEU A 175 -0.98 -8.71 4.79
N MET A 176 -0.23 -8.76 5.90
CA MET A 176 -0.65 -8.11 7.15
C MET A 176 -0.85 -6.60 6.96
N ARG A 177 0.04 -5.93 6.23
CA ARG A 177 -0.12 -4.51 5.89
C ARG A 177 -1.35 -4.26 5.02
N VAL A 178 -1.59 -5.09 4.01
CA VAL A 178 -2.78 -4.99 3.14
C VAL A 178 -4.06 -5.12 3.97
N ALA A 179 -4.09 -6.03 4.94
CA ALA A 179 -5.23 -6.20 5.84
C ALA A 179 -5.53 -4.93 6.68
N MET A 180 -4.51 -4.12 6.99
CA MET A 180 -4.67 -2.84 7.67
C MET A 180 -5.34 -1.75 6.82
N LEU A 181 -5.57 -1.98 5.52
CA LEU A 181 -6.29 -1.03 4.67
C LEU A 181 -7.73 -0.79 5.17
N ALA A 182 -8.46 -1.86 5.48
CA ALA A 182 -9.84 -1.75 5.95
C ALA A 182 -9.98 -0.88 7.22
N PRO A 183 -9.25 -1.15 8.33
CA PRO A 183 -9.34 -0.30 9.51
C PRO A 183 -8.84 1.12 9.26
N LEU A 184 -7.79 1.32 8.46
CA LEU A 184 -7.29 2.65 8.13
C LEU A 184 -8.34 3.48 7.38
N VAL A 185 -8.92 2.92 6.32
CA VAL A 185 -9.96 3.58 5.51
C VAL A 185 -11.21 3.88 6.35
N ALA A 186 -11.62 2.95 7.22
CA ALA A 186 -12.75 3.17 8.13
C ALA A 186 -12.45 4.33 9.11
N ALA A 187 -11.26 4.36 9.72
CA ALA A 187 -10.86 5.40 10.66
C ALA A 187 -10.82 6.79 10.00
N VAL A 188 -10.22 6.88 8.81
CA VAL A 188 -10.15 8.14 8.05
C VAL A 188 -11.55 8.56 7.60
N GLY A 189 -12.35 7.65 7.04
CA GLY A 189 -13.71 7.95 6.57
C GLY A 189 -14.63 8.45 7.69
N LEU A 190 -14.57 7.85 8.89
CA LEU A 190 -15.29 8.34 10.06
C LEU A 190 -14.82 9.73 10.49
N SER A 191 -13.52 9.99 10.42
CA SER A 191 -12.93 11.30 10.79
C SER A 191 -13.35 12.40 9.82
N LEU A 192 -13.36 12.13 8.52
CA LEU A 192 -13.84 13.06 7.49
C LEU A 192 -15.34 13.34 7.63
N ARG A 193 -16.15 12.30 7.88
CA ARG A 193 -17.61 12.46 8.07
C ARG A 193 -17.92 13.35 9.28
N ARG A 194 -17.21 13.17 10.40
CA ARG A 194 -17.37 14.01 11.60
C ARG A 194 -17.06 15.47 11.34
N ARG A 195 -16.02 15.77 10.55
CA ARG A 195 -15.66 17.15 10.17
C ARG A 195 -16.74 17.82 9.33
N ARG A 196 -17.41 17.07 8.45
CA ARG A 196 -18.50 17.58 7.59
C ARG A 196 -19.82 17.84 8.34
N THR A 197 -20.07 17.17 9.46
CA THR A 197 -21.30 17.40 10.28
C THR A 197 -21.09 18.36 11.46
N GLY A 198 -19.85 18.75 11.74
CA GLY A 198 -19.50 19.64 12.86
C GLY A 198 -19.14 21.08 12.45
N GLY A 199 -19.29 21.44 11.17
CA GLY A 199 -19.17 22.79 10.64
C GLY A 199 -20.43 23.16 9.88
#